data_AF-R5KRG9-F1
#
_entry.id   AF-R5KRG9-F1
#
_cell.length_a   1.000
_cell.length_b   1.000
_cell.length_c   1.000
_cell.angle_alpha   90.00
_cell.angle_beta   90.00
_cell.angle_gamma   90.00
#
_symmetry.space_group_name_H-M   'P 1'
#
loop_
_entity.id
_entity.type
_entity.pdbx_description
1 polymer ?
#
loop_
_entity_poly.entity_id
_entity_poly.type
_entity_poly.pdbx_seq_one_letter_code
_entity_poly.pdbx_strand_id
1 'polypeptide(L)'
;MDQYIIAAAMAELENWLAHPQELGAKPAEIKYVNAFQDEDGIDCMVFKYKATQSGKWLLGIVSDSGTFSEMQEYHKSTEIADAKEIVNMLKNYWKQKAEEIRL
;
A
#
# COMPACT_ATOMS: atom_id res chain seq x y z
N MET A 1 4.07 11.20 -13.83
CA MET A 1 3.85 9.74 -13.68
C MET A 1 2.90 9.31 -14.78
N ASP A 2 3.22 8.24 -15.50
CA ASP A 2 2.45 7.78 -16.67
C ASP A 2 1.10 7.16 -16.22
N GLN A 3 0.01 7.44 -16.94
CA GLN A 3 -1.31 6.88 -16.65
C GLN A 3 -1.33 5.34 -16.71
N TYR A 4 -0.49 4.75 -17.55
CA TYR A 4 -0.30 3.30 -17.63
C TYR A 4 0.30 2.72 -16.34
N ILE A 5 1.30 3.38 -15.76
CA ILE A 5 1.94 2.95 -14.51
C ILE A 5 0.93 2.99 -13.36
N ILE A 6 0.13 4.07 -13.28
CA ILE A 6 -0.92 4.18 -12.27
C ILE A 6 -1.95 3.06 -12.42
N ALA A 7 -2.39 2.76 -13.64
CA ALA A 7 -3.35 1.68 -13.88
C ALA A 7 -2.79 0.30 -13.51
N ALA A 8 -1.52 0.02 -13.82
CA ALA A 8 -0.86 -1.22 -13.44
C ALA A 8 -0.76 -1.37 -11.92
N ALA A 9 -0.32 -0.33 -11.21
CA ALA A 9 -0.26 -0.33 -9.75
C ALA A 9 -1.64 -0.49 -9.10
N MET A 10 -2.68 0.15 -9.64
CA MET A 10 -4.06 -0.05 -9.17
C MET A 10 -4.51 -1.52 -9.30
N ALA A 11 -4.19 -2.16 -10.43
CA ALA A 11 -4.52 -3.57 -10.65
C ALA A 11 -3.74 -4.49 -9.71
N GLU A 12 -2.49 -4.15 -9.41
CA GLU A 12 -1.67 -4.87 -8.43
C GLU A 12 -2.27 -4.79 -7.03
N LEU A 13 -2.65 -3.59 -6.58
CA LEU A 13 -3.32 -3.38 -5.29
C LEU A 13 -4.67 -4.11 -5.22
N GLU A 14 -5.46 -4.07 -6.29
CA GLU A 14 -6.70 -4.83 -6.38
C GLU A 14 -6.48 -6.35 -6.24
N ASN A 15 -5.46 -6.89 -6.92
CA ASN A 15 -5.14 -8.31 -6.87
C ASN A 15 -4.62 -8.74 -5.50
N TRP A 16 -3.77 -7.91 -4.88
CA TRP A 16 -3.27 -8.14 -3.53
C TRP A 16 -4.42 -8.16 -2.51
N LEU A 17 -5.31 -7.17 -2.56
CA LEU A 17 -6.48 -7.10 -1.66
C LEU A 17 -7.43 -8.30 -1.84
N ALA A 18 -7.55 -8.83 -3.06
CA ALA A 18 -8.39 -10.00 -3.32
C ALA A 18 -7.91 -11.28 -2.63
N HIS A 19 -6.67 -11.31 -2.12
CA HIS A 19 -6.14 -12.47 -1.41
C HIS A 19 -6.91 -12.71 -0.09
N PRO A 20 -7.26 -13.97 0.28
CA PRO A 20 -8.05 -14.29 1.48
C PRO A 20 -7.46 -13.83 2.81
N GLN A 21 -6.14 -13.62 2.87
CA GLN A 21 -5.46 -13.12 4.06
C GLN A 21 -5.50 -11.59 4.20
N GLU A 22 -5.93 -10.90 3.14
CA GLU A 22 -6.05 -9.44 3.09
C GLU A 22 -7.52 -9.02 3.22
N LEU A 23 -8.10 -8.44 2.16
CA LEU A 23 -9.53 -8.15 2.13
C LEU A 23 -10.36 -9.41 1.77
N GLY A 24 -9.77 -10.37 1.05
CA GLY A 24 -10.44 -11.57 0.56
C GLY A 24 -11.42 -11.32 -0.59
N ALA A 25 -11.45 -10.11 -1.12
CA ALA A 25 -12.29 -9.69 -2.23
C ALA A 25 -11.69 -8.44 -2.91
N LYS A 26 -12.17 -8.13 -4.11
CA LYS A 26 -11.84 -6.88 -4.78
C LYS A 26 -12.45 -5.70 -4.00
N PRO A 27 -11.72 -4.57 -3.86
CA PRO A 27 -12.27 -3.37 -3.25
C PRO A 27 -13.44 -2.83 -4.09
N ALA A 28 -14.40 -2.19 -3.43
CA ALA A 28 -15.53 -1.54 -4.08
C ALA A 28 -15.10 -0.31 -4.90
N GLU A 29 -14.04 0.38 -4.46
CA GLU A 29 -13.51 1.56 -5.12
C GLU A 29 -12.01 1.70 -4.80
N ILE A 30 -11.21 2.17 -5.76
CA ILE A 30 -9.77 2.42 -5.61
C ILE A 30 -9.37 3.68 -6.38
N LYS A 31 -8.54 4.54 -5.79
CA LYS A 31 -8.09 5.80 -6.39
C LYS A 31 -6.64 6.09 -6.03
N TYR A 32 -5.85 6.48 -7.02
CA TYR A 32 -4.55 7.10 -6.81
C TYR A 32 -4.73 8.46 -6.11
N VAL A 33 -3.85 8.76 -5.15
CA VAL A 33 -3.88 10.04 -4.42
C VAL A 33 -2.56 10.77 -4.50
N ASN A 34 -1.44 10.07 -4.36
CA ASN A 34 -0.13 10.70 -4.31
C ASN A 34 0.99 9.67 -4.54
N ALA A 35 2.23 10.13 -4.63
CA ALA A 35 3.41 9.28 -4.65
C ALA A 35 4.56 9.96 -3.91
N PHE A 36 5.48 9.15 -3.41
CA PHE A 36 6.72 9.63 -2.79
C PHE A 36 7.85 8.64 -3.07
N GLN A 37 9.09 9.12 -2.97
CA GLN A 37 10.26 8.27 -2.93
C GLN A 37 10.66 8.05 -1.47
N ASP A 38 10.93 6.82 -1.08
CA ASP A 38 11.40 6.51 0.26
C ASP A 38 12.90 6.80 0.47
N GLU A 39 13.42 6.53 1.67
CA GLU A 39 14.82 6.81 2.02
C GLU A 39 15.85 5.97 1.25
N ASP A 40 15.44 4.83 0.70
CA ASP A 40 16.29 3.94 -0.10
C ASP A 40 16.18 4.26 -1.61
N GLY A 41 15.43 5.31 -1.97
CA GLY A 41 15.22 5.70 -3.36
C GLY A 41 14.13 4.92 -4.09
N ILE A 42 13.27 4.18 -3.37
CA ILE A 42 12.21 3.36 -3.97
C ILE A 42 10.96 4.22 -4.15
N ASP A 43 10.39 4.17 -5.36
CA ASP A 43 9.15 4.87 -5.66
C ASP A 43 7.95 4.14 -5.05
N CYS A 44 7.18 4.87 -4.24
CA CYS A 44 5.97 4.41 -3.58
C CYS A 44 4.76 5.20 -4.09
N MET A 45 3.78 4.48 -4.62
CA MET A 45 2.50 5.02 -5.04
C MET A 45 1.46 4.83 -3.93
N VAL A 46 0.76 5.90 -3.59
CA VAL A 46 -0.24 5.94 -2.54
C VAL A 46 -1.63 5.94 -3.16
N PHE A 47 -2.46 5.05 -2.65
CA PHE A 47 -3.85 4.87 -3.03
C PHE A 47 -4.74 5.02 -1.81
N LYS A 48 -6.00 5.34 -2.09
CA LYS A 48 -7.10 5.07 -1.18
C LYS A 48 -8.06 4.10 -1.81
N TYR A 49 -8.62 3.20 -1.01
CA TYR A 49 -9.62 2.25 -1.47
C TYR A 49 -10.76 2.09 -0.46
N LYS A 50 -11.89 1.56 -0.91
CA LYS A 50 -13.01 1.18 -0.06
C LYS A 50 -13.21 -0.31 -0.10
N ALA A 51 -13.27 -0.95 1.06
CA ALA A 51 -13.65 -2.36 1.16
C ALA A 51 -15.10 -2.59 0.69
N THR A 52 -16.01 -1.68 1.03
CA THR A 52 -17.43 -1.71 0.66
C THR A 52 -17.89 -0.31 0.23
N GLN A 53 -18.95 -0.19 -0.57
CA GLN A 53 -19.39 1.12 -1.12
C GLN A 53 -19.67 2.18 -0.04
N SER A 54 -20.23 1.76 1.10
CA SER A 54 -20.53 2.61 2.27
C SER A 54 -19.41 2.66 3.31
N GLY A 55 -18.33 1.91 3.11
CA GLY A 55 -17.19 1.85 4.04
C GLY A 55 -16.34 3.12 4.02
N LYS A 56 -15.48 3.22 5.03
CA LYS A 56 -14.42 4.23 5.10
C LYS A 56 -13.38 4.03 4.00
N TRP A 57 -12.67 5.11 3.68
CA TRP A 57 -11.50 5.04 2.82
C TRP A 57 -10.34 4.47 3.62
N LEU A 58 -9.64 3.50 3.05
CA LEU A 58 -8.46 2.85 3.60
C LEU A 58 -7.25 3.21 2.75
N LEU A 59 -6.08 3.23 3.39
CA LEU A 59 -4.80 3.54 2.77
C LEU A 59 -4.21 2.29 2.13
N GLY A 60 -3.76 2.37 0.88
CA GLY A 60 -3.03 1.30 0.20
C GLY A 60 -1.78 1.83 -0.49
N ILE A 61 -0.74 1.02 -0.58
CA ILE A 61 0.57 1.40 -1.10
C ILE A 61 1.04 0.35 -2.10
N VAL A 62 1.59 0.80 -3.23
CA VAL A 62 2.27 -0.05 -4.22
C VAL A 62 3.65 0.52 -4.44
N SER A 63 4.66 -0.33 -4.41
CA SER A 63 6.05 0.03 -4.63
C SER A 63 6.78 -1.12 -5.31
N ASP A 64 7.98 -0.86 -5.83
CA ASP A 64 8.84 -1.92 -6.38
C ASP A 64 9.25 -2.96 -5.31
N SER A 65 9.15 -2.61 -4.03
CA SER A 65 9.40 -3.54 -2.90
C SER A 65 8.17 -4.34 -2.49
N GLY A 66 7.02 -4.10 -3.12
CA GLY A 66 5.77 -4.81 -2.88
C GLY A 66 4.56 -3.89 -2.69
N THR A 67 3.42 -4.55 -2.52
CA THR A 67 2.10 -3.95 -2.35
C THR A 67 1.56 -4.26 -0.96
N PHE A 68 0.98 -3.27 -0.28
CA PHE A 68 0.61 -3.36 1.14
C PHE A 68 -0.60 -2.50 1.53
N SER A 69 -1.33 -2.94 2.55
CA SER A 69 -2.33 -2.16 3.28
C SER A 69 -2.51 -2.72 4.69
N GLU A 70 -2.40 -1.86 5.70
CA GLU A 70 -2.67 -2.20 7.11
C GLU A 70 -4.15 -2.02 7.49
N MET A 71 -5.05 -1.92 6.50
CA MET A 71 -6.46 -1.54 6.70
C MET A 71 -6.66 -0.26 7.53
N GLN A 72 -5.62 0.60 7.55
CA GLN A 72 -5.65 1.91 8.20
C GLN A 72 -6.56 2.84 7.42
N GLU A 73 -7.29 3.70 8.14
CA GLU A 73 -8.12 4.73 7.52
C GLU A 73 -7.26 5.79 6.80
N TYR A 74 -7.66 6.13 5.58
CA TYR A 74 -6.98 7.15 4.77
C TYR A 74 -7.33 8.56 5.25
N HIS A 75 -6.30 9.35 5.54
CA HIS A 75 -6.42 10.76 5.88
C HIS A 75 -5.61 11.63 4.93
N LYS A 76 -6.28 12.55 4.22
CA LYS A 76 -5.64 13.38 3.19
C LYS A 76 -4.50 14.26 3.74
N SER A 77 -4.63 14.77 4.97
CA SER A 77 -3.63 15.65 5.59
C SER A 77 -2.33 14.94 5.95
N THR A 78 -2.35 13.62 6.12
CA THR A 78 -1.22 12.81 6.60
C THR A 78 -0.85 11.69 5.63
N GLU A 79 -1.45 11.65 4.43
CA GLU A 79 -1.34 10.51 3.49
C GLU A 79 0.09 10.05 3.19
N ILE A 80 1.05 10.98 3.08
CA ILE A 80 2.46 10.65 2.87
C ILE A 80 3.15 10.18 4.17
N ALA A 81 2.84 10.81 5.30
CA ALA A 81 3.43 10.43 6.59
C ALA A 81 2.96 9.03 7.00
N ASP A 82 1.65 8.79 6.91
CA ASP A 82 1.02 7.50 7.18
C ASP A 82 1.60 6.41 6.26
N ALA A 83 1.74 6.70 4.96
CA ALA A 83 2.29 5.72 4.02
C ALA A 83 3.76 5.40 4.30
N LYS A 84 4.57 6.41 4.64
CA LYS A 84 5.98 6.20 5.04
C LYS A 84 6.10 5.34 6.30
N GLU A 85 5.21 5.53 7.26
CA GLU A 85 5.21 4.73 8.49
C GLU A 85 4.97 3.25 8.19
N ILE A 86 3.98 2.94 7.34
CA ILE A 86 3.69 1.56 6.90
C ILE A 86 4.91 0.94 6.18
N VAL A 87 5.49 1.66 5.20
CA VAL A 87 6.68 1.17 4.47
C VAL A 87 7.84 0.90 5.43
N ASN A 88 8.10 1.81 6.37
CA ASN A 88 9.18 1.65 7.34
C ASN A 88 8.93 0.49 8.31
N MET A 89 7.69 0.30 8.76
CA MET A 89 7.30 -0.84 9.59
C MET A 89 7.60 -2.17 8.90
N LEU A 90 7.21 -2.30 7.63
CA LEU A 90 7.44 -3.51 6.84
C LEU A 90 8.94 -3.77 6.62
N LYS A 91 9.70 -2.74 6.25
CA LYS A 91 11.17 -2.86 6.12
C LYS A 91 11.80 -3.37 7.42
N ASN A 92 11.36 -2.84 8.56
CA ASN A 92 11.87 -3.26 9.86
C ASN A 92 11.48 -4.71 10.19
N TYR A 93 10.25 -5.12 9.88
CA TYR A 93 9.80 -6.51 10.04
C TYR A 93 10.68 -7.49 9.22
N TRP A 94 10.94 -7.17 7.95
CA TRP A 94 11.79 -8.01 7.09
C TRP A 94 13.24 -8.05 7.55
N LYS A 95 13.79 -6.93 8.02
CA LYS A 95 15.15 -6.89 8.61
C LYS A 95 15.26 -7.81 9.83
N GLN A 96 14.29 -7.74 10.75
CA GLN A 96 14.28 -8.61 11.94
C GLN A 96 14.19 -10.09 11.56
N LYS A 97 13.26 -10.43 10.65
CA LYS A 97 13.05 -11.80 10.20
C LYS A 97 14.27 -12.39 9.46
N ALA A 98 14.99 -11.56 8.69
CA ALA A 98 16.23 -11.97 8.04
C ALA A 98 17.34 -12.28 9.06
N GLU A 99 17.42 -11.52 10.14
CA GLU A 99 18.38 -11.75 11.23
C GLU A 99 18.07 -13.05 11.99
N GLU A 100 16.79 -13.35 12.22
CA GLU A 100 16.34 -14.60 12.86
C GLU A 100 16.66 -15.84 12.02
N ILE A 101 16.50 -15.77 10.69
CA ILE A 101 16.80 -16.89 9.77
C ILE A 101 18.31 -17.17 9.68
N ARG A 102 19.14 -16.17 10.01
CA ARG A 102 20.60 -16.28 9.94
C ARG A 102 21.22 -17.00 11.15
N LEU A 103 20.43 -17.26 12.20
CA LEU A 103 20.80 -18.02 13.40
C LEU A 103 20.53 -19.53 13.22
#